data_AF-A0A8T0BC58-F1
#
_entry.id   AF-A0A8T0BC58-F1
#
_cell.length_a   1.000
_cell.length_b   1.000
_cell.length_c   1.000
_cell.angle_alpha   90.00
_cell.angle_beta   90.00
_cell.angle_gamma   90.00
#
_symmetry.space_group_name_H-M   'P 1'
#
loop_
_entity.id
_entity.type
_entity.pdbx_description
1 polymer ?
#
loop_
_entity_poly.entity_id
_entity_poly.type
_entity_poly.pdbx_seq_one_letter_code
_entity_poly.pdbx_strand_id
1 'polypeptide(L)'
;MAKTIIPCIIINILKAAVIFSLTVQQTPQHLITPDKSEAKIKCWHGDTTYLYMNWYQQKTNSDSIELIGLLVNDKFTPEAKFNARFTTSGKSTGDAFLLIASLTPEDSAVYFCAARSTATHPPFLLNKKLYTKHLEIRSVLWLVNHSSYVTAI
;
A
#
# COMPACT_ATOMS: atom_id res chain seq x y z
N MET A 1 -22.01 -8.10 -62.68
CA MET A 1 -22.72 -8.10 -61.38
C MET A 1 -22.32 -9.35 -60.62
N ALA A 2 -21.47 -9.22 -59.60
CA ALA A 2 -21.23 -10.26 -58.60
C ALA A 2 -20.98 -9.54 -57.27
N LYS A 3 -21.97 -9.60 -56.37
CA LYS A 3 -21.89 -9.02 -55.03
C LYS A 3 -21.28 -10.07 -54.12
N THR A 4 -20.01 -9.90 -53.76
CA THR A 4 -19.37 -10.76 -52.75
C THR A 4 -19.85 -10.33 -51.37
N ILE A 5 -20.76 -11.12 -50.79
CA ILE A 5 -21.25 -10.95 -49.42
C ILE A 5 -20.13 -11.44 -48.49
N ILE A 6 -19.46 -10.51 -47.82
CA ILE A 6 -18.46 -10.80 -46.79
C ILE A 6 -19.22 -11.37 -45.57
N PRO A 7 -18.99 -12.63 -45.16
CA PRO A 7 -19.70 -13.22 -44.04
C PRO A 7 -19.24 -12.57 -42.73
N CYS A 8 -20.21 -12.23 -41.88
CA CYS A 8 -20.07 -11.51 -40.61
C CYS A 8 -19.38 -12.33 -39.48
N ILE A 9 -18.35 -13.13 -39.80
CA ILE A 9 -17.77 -14.14 -38.89
C ILE A 9 -16.32 -13.82 -38.49
N ILE A 10 -15.93 -12.54 -38.43
CA ILE A 10 -14.64 -12.12 -37.83
C ILE A 10 -14.89 -11.12 -36.70
N ILE A 11 -15.96 -11.31 -35.92
CA ILE A 11 -16.16 -10.55 -34.68
C ILE A 11 -15.81 -11.48 -33.50
N ASN A 12 -14.83 -11.05 -32.71
CA ASN A 12 -14.39 -11.58 -31.41
C ASN A 12 -13.41 -12.75 -31.44
N ILE A 13 -12.10 -12.49 -31.27
CA ILE A 13 -11.31 -13.00 -30.13
C ILE A 13 -10.13 -12.05 -29.83
N LEU A 14 -10.38 -10.84 -29.33
CA LEU A 14 -9.41 -10.17 -28.46
C LEU A 14 -9.88 -10.45 -27.02
N LYS A 15 -9.62 -11.67 -26.54
CA LYS A 15 -9.66 -11.92 -25.10
C LYS A 15 -8.50 -11.12 -24.50
N ALA A 16 -8.78 -9.90 -24.05
CA ALA A 16 -7.85 -9.19 -23.19
C ALA A 16 -7.56 -10.12 -22.00
N ALA A 17 -6.33 -10.64 -21.92
CA ALA A 17 -5.89 -11.36 -20.76
C ALA A 17 -5.89 -10.34 -19.61
N VAL A 18 -6.91 -10.41 -18.75
CA VAL A 18 -6.93 -9.63 -17.51
C VAL A 18 -5.88 -10.25 -16.61
N ILE A 19 -4.69 -9.67 -16.62
CA ILE A 19 -3.63 -10.03 -15.68
C ILE A 19 -4.09 -9.48 -14.33
N PHE A 20 -4.45 -10.37 -13.40
CA PHE A 20 -4.74 -9.99 -12.03
C PHE A 20 -3.43 -9.61 -11.34
N SER A 21 -3.15 -8.32 -11.24
CA SER A 21 -2.06 -7.81 -10.39
C SER A 21 -2.60 -7.60 -8.97
N LEU A 22 -1.86 -8.06 -7.97
CA LEU A 22 -2.15 -7.74 -6.57
C LEU A 22 -2.24 -6.22 -6.42
N THR A 23 -3.34 -5.74 -5.84
CA THR A 23 -3.58 -4.32 -5.62
C THR A 23 -3.64 -4.06 -4.12
N VAL A 24 -2.71 -3.26 -3.60
CA VAL A 24 -2.74 -2.79 -2.21
C VAL A 24 -3.60 -1.53 -2.14
N GLN A 25 -4.56 -1.52 -1.22
CA GLN A 25 -5.48 -0.41 -0.96
C GLN A 25 -5.22 0.15 0.43
N GLN A 26 -5.10 1.47 0.52
CA GLN A 26 -4.93 2.19 1.79
C GLN A 26 -5.94 3.30 1.95
N THR A 27 -6.43 3.48 3.19
CA THR A 27 -7.35 4.56 3.54
C THR A 27 -7.05 5.14 4.93
N PRO A 28 -7.29 6.44 5.14
CA PRO A 28 -7.59 7.45 4.12
C PRO A 28 -6.37 7.76 3.23
N GLN A 29 -6.56 8.47 2.12
CA GLN A 29 -5.45 8.93 1.26
C GLN A 29 -4.77 10.18 1.83
N HIS A 30 -5.48 11.01 2.57
CA HIS A 30 -4.94 12.17 3.28
C HIS A 30 -5.51 12.16 4.69
N LEU A 31 -4.71 12.44 5.70
CA LEU A 31 -5.15 12.42 7.09
C LEU A 31 -4.58 13.64 7.81
N ILE A 32 -5.45 14.55 8.22
CA ILE A 32 -5.08 15.74 8.99
C ILE A 32 -5.63 15.50 10.39
N THR A 33 -4.74 15.35 11.37
CA THR A 33 -5.12 15.02 12.75
C THR A 33 -4.44 16.00 13.70
N PRO A 34 -5.11 16.45 14.78
CA PRO A 34 -4.50 17.34 15.76
C PRO A 34 -3.32 16.71 16.49
N ASP A 35 -2.46 17.56 17.07
CA ASP A 35 -1.38 17.10 17.94
C ASP A 35 -1.90 16.28 19.13
N LYS A 36 -1.09 15.32 19.58
CA LYS A 36 -1.38 14.40 20.70
C LYS A 36 -2.57 13.46 20.46
N SER A 37 -3.18 13.48 19.28
CA SER A 37 -4.20 12.52 18.87
C SER A 37 -3.58 11.22 18.33
N GLU A 38 -4.44 10.24 18.00
CA GLU A 38 -4.03 9.00 17.33
C GLU A 38 -4.32 9.10 15.82
N ALA A 39 -3.35 8.71 14.99
CA ALA A 39 -3.61 8.43 13.57
C ALA A 39 -3.90 6.95 13.35
N LYS A 40 -4.87 6.67 12.46
CA LYS A 40 -5.24 5.31 12.05
C LYS A 40 -5.26 5.21 10.53
N ILE A 41 -4.44 4.29 10.01
CA ILE A 41 -4.26 4.07 8.57
C ILE A 41 -4.60 2.63 8.25
N LYS A 42 -5.61 2.39 7.43
CA LYS A 42 -6.01 1.06 6.96
C LYS A 42 -5.18 0.62 5.75
N CYS A 43 -4.87 -0.66 5.67
CA CYS A 43 -4.29 -1.35 4.53
C CYS A 43 -5.01 -2.67 4.27
N TRP A 44 -5.24 -3.01 3.00
CA TRP A 44 -5.85 -4.27 2.54
C TRP A 44 -5.34 -4.62 1.13
N HIS A 45 -5.25 -5.90 0.78
CA HIS A 45 -4.82 -6.34 -0.57
C HIS A 45 -5.64 -7.49 -1.19
N GLY A 46 -6.57 -8.07 -0.44
CA GLY A 46 -7.52 -9.07 -0.95
C GLY A 46 -6.99 -10.46 -1.25
N ASP A 47 -5.71 -10.76 -0.94
CA ASP A 47 -5.11 -12.06 -1.23
C ASP A 47 -4.55 -12.72 0.03
N THR A 48 -5.26 -13.72 0.55
CA THR A 48 -4.88 -14.41 1.78
C THR A 48 -3.56 -15.18 1.72
N THR A 49 -2.95 -15.34 0.53
CA THR A 49 -1.62 -15.95 0.35
C THR A 49 -0.46 -15.00 0.69
N TYR A 50 -0.74 -13.70 0.89
CA TYR A 50 0.24 -12.68 1.27
C TYR A 50 0.25 -12.50 2.78
N LEU A 51 1.00 -13.38 3.46
CA LEU A 51 1.04 -13.49 4.93
C LEU A 51 1.86 -12.39 5.63
N TYR A 52 2.54 -11.53 4.87
CA TYR A 52 3.47 -10.54 5.41
C TYR A 52 3.06 -9.16 4.90
N MET A 53 2.94 -8.21 5.82
CA MET A 53 2.66 -6.81 5.53
C MET A 53 3.67 -5.91 6.24
N ASN A 54 4.47 -5.18 5.48
CA ASN A 54 5.40 -4.19 6.01
C ASN A 54 4.73 -2.82 6.05
N TRP A 55 5.04 -2.04 7.06
CA TRP A 55 4.69 -0.62 7.16
C TRP A 55 5.95 0.22 7.06
N TYR A 56 5.86 1.34 6.34
CA TYR A 56 6.98 2.23 6.09
C TYR A 56 6.60 3.70 6.29
N GLN A 57 7.61 4.52 6.52
CA GLN A 57 7.53 5.97 6.55
C GLN A 57 8.56 6.59 5.60
N GLN A 58 8.16 7.63 4.88
CA GLN A 58 9.05 8.52 4.14
C GLN A 58 8.81 9.96 4.60
N LYS A 59 9.83 10.58 5.20
CA LYS A 59 9.74 11.98 5.65
C LYS A 59 9.76 12.92 4.45
N THR A 60 9.10 14.07 4.54
CA THR A 60 9.06 15.06 3.45
C THR A 60 10.42 15.71 3.17
N ASN A 61 11.32 15.68 4.14
CA ASN A 61 12.69 16.21 4.05
C ASN A 61 13.74 15.14 3.73
N SER A 62 13.34 13.91 3.38
CA SER A 62 14.26 12.81 3.08
C SER A 62 13.74 11.91 1.97
N ASP A 63 14.63 11.50 1.08
CA ASP A 63 14.35 10.45 0.08
C ASP A 63 14.42 9.05 0.69
N SER A 64 14.87 8.92 1.95
CA SER A 64 14.99 7.63 2.62
C SER A 64 13.63 7.09 3.08
N ILE A 65 13.39 5.82 2.76
CA ILE A 65 12.27 5.04 3.27
C ILE A 65 12.72 4.29 4.52
N GLU A 66 12.02 4.48 5.63
CA GLU A 66 12.27 3.77 6.88
C GLU A 66 11.21 2.68 7.10
N LEU A 67 11.65 1.49 7.50
CA LEU A 67 10.75 0.41 7.92
C LEU A 67 10.22 0.72 9.32
N ILE A 68 8.89 0.75 9.47
CA ILE A 68 8.23 0.89 10.77
C ILE A 68 8.15 -0.47 11.46
N GLY A 69 7.78 -1.51 10.70
CA GLY A 69 7.63 -2.86 11.23
C GLY A 69 6.95 -3.82 10.28
N LEU A 70 6.91 -5.08 10.71
CA LEU A 70 6.34 -6.20 9.97
C LEU A 70 5.15 -6.80 10.72
N LEU A 71 4.02 -6.93 10.04
CA LEU A 71 2.85 -7.68 10.48
C LEU A 71 2.82 -9.03 9.77
N VAL A 72 2.85 -10.13 10.53
CA VAL A 72 2.72 -11.51 10.03
C VAL A 72 1.48 -12.13 10.65
N ASN A 73 0.50 -12.49 9.83
CA ASN A 73 -0.86 -12.79 10.30
C ASN A 73 -1.37 -11.64 11.20
N ASP A 74 -1.43 -11.85 12.51
CA ASP A 74 -1.85 -10.91 13.55
C ASP A 74 -0.70 -10.45 14.48
N LYS A 75 0.54 -10.88 14.22
CA LYS A 75 1.71 -10.55 15.04
C LYS A 75 2.51 -9.41 14.42
N PHE A 76 2.61 -8.31 15.15
CA PHE A 76 3.39 -7.14 14.75
C PHE A 76 4.77 -7.12 15.40
N THR A 77 5.79 -6.80 14.63
CA THR A 77 7.17 -6.60 15.08
C THR A 77 7.65 -5.23 14.61
N PRO A 78 7.64 -4.20 15.47
CA PRO A 78 8.14 -2.87 15.12
C PRO A 78 9.67 -2.82 15.16
N GLU A 79 10.25 -1.94 14.35
CA GLU A 79 11.63 -1.52 14.49
C GLU A 79 11.82 -0.70 15.78
N ALA A 80 13.02 -0.76 16.38
CA ALA A 80 13.29 -0.21 17.70
C ALA A 80 12.91 1.28 17.83
N LYS A 81 13.11 2.07 16.76
CA LYS A 81 12.75 3.49 16.68
C LYS A 81 11.24 3.74 16.85
N PHE A 82 10.39 2.79 16.47
CA PHE A 82 8.94 2.96 16.38
C PHE A 82 8.16 2.26 17.51
N ASN A 83 8.81 1.34 18.23
CA ASN A 83 8.19 0.43 19.22
C ASN A 83 7.32 1.12 20.30
N ALA A 84 7.64 2.36 20.68
CA ALA A 84 6.92 3.05 21.76
C ALA A 84 5.52 3.58 21.37
N ARG A 85 5.31 3.96 20.11
CA ARG A 85 4.10 4.69 19.67
C ARG A 85 3.38 4.08 18.47
N PHE A 86 4.05 3.21 17.73
CA PHE A 86 3.53 2.61 16.52
C PHE A 86 3.10 1.18 16.82
N THR A 87 1.84 0.88 16.56
CA THR A 87 1.27 -0.46 16.73
C THR A 87 0.41 -0.82 15.53
N THR A 88 -0.05 -2.07 15.46
CA THR A 88 -1.03 -2.47 14.45
C THR A 88 -2.19 -3.23 15.06
N SER A 89 -3.34 -3.16 14.40
CA SER A 89 -4.48 -4.04 14.67
C SER A 89 -4.94 -4.73 13.38
N GLY A 90 -5.72 -5.81 13.52
CA GLY A 90 -6.20 -6.58 12.38
C GLY A 90 -5.22 -7.66 11.91
N LYS A 91 -5.28 -8.02 10.62
CA LYS A 91 -4.50 -9.12 10.04
C LYS A 91 -3.90 -8.75 8.70
N SER A 92 -2.65 -9.16 8.46
CA SER A 92 -1.96 -8.98 7.17
C SER A 92 -2.70 -9.60 5.98
N THR A 93 -3.53 -10.63 6.17
CA THR A 93 -4.34 -11.28 5.13
C THR A 93 -5.74 -10.68 4.97
N GLY A 94 -6.04 -9.58 5.66
CA GLY A 94 -7.35 -8.94 5.66
C GLY A 94 -7.20 -7.43 5.87
N ASP A 95 -8.09 -6.86 6.66
CA ASP A 95 -7.97 -5.47 7.09
C ASP A 95 -6.90 -5.36 8.17
N ALA A 96 -5.84 -4.60 7.88
CA ALA A 96 -4.79 -4.24 8.81
C ALA A 96 -4.79 -2.73 9.03
N PHE A 97 -4.43 -2.29 10.23
CA PHE A 97 -4.37 -0.88 10.57
C PHE A 97 -3.03 -0.55 11.22
N LEU A 98 -2.35 0.49 10.76
CA LEU A 98 -1.27 1.15 11.48
C LEU A 98 -1.87 2.21 12.40
N LEU A 99 -1.48 2.15 13.68
CA LEU A 99 -1.91 3.07 14.72
C LEU A 99 -0.69 3.84 15.23
N ILE A 100 -0.78 5.17 15.26
CA ILE A 100 0.30 6.05 15.72
C ILE A 100 -0.24 6.88 16.87
N ALA A 101 0.19 6.57 18.08
CA ALA A 101 -0.24 7.25 19.29
C ALA A 101 0.55 8.55 19.53
N SER A 102 -0.09 9.51 20.19
CA SER A 102 0.53 10.76 20.65
C SER A 102 1.29 11.48 19.53
N LEU A 103 0.59 11.80 18.44
CA LEU A 103 1.19 12.45 17.28
C LEU A 103 1.95 13.73 17.64
N THR A 104 3.10 13.91 17.00
CA THR A 104 3.89 15.14 17.06
C THR A 104 4.11 15.69 15.64
N PRO A 105 4.49 16.98 15.48
CA PRO A 105 4.77 17.56 14.16
C PRO A 105 5.79 16.75 13.35
N GLU A 106 6.75 16.13 14.03
CA GLU A 106 7.79 15.29 13.43
C GLU A 106 7.22 14.04 12.76
N ASP A 107 6.02 13.58 13.12
CA ASP A 107 5.36 12.42 12.49
C ASP A 107 4.84 12.71 11.08
N SER A 108 4.80 13.99 10.68
CA SER A 108 4.39 14.41 9.33
C SER A 108 5.25 13.71 8.26
N ALA A 109 4.62 12.83 7.49
CA ALA A 109 5.30 11.94 6.54
C ALA A 109 4.31 11.26 5.60
N VAL A 110 4.87 10.60 4.58
CA VAL A 110 4.15 9.62 3.76
C VAL A 110 4.26 8.22 4.35
N TYR A 111 3.12 7.55 4.49
CA TYR A 111 3.03 6.20 5.04
C TYR A 111 2.47 5.21 4.03
N PHE A 112 3.12 4.07 3.90
CA PHE A 112 2.74 3.03 2.95
C PHE A 112 2.86 1.63 3.56
N CYS A 113 1.99 0.74 3.11
CA CYS A 113 2.06 -0.68 3.39
C CYS A 113 2.48 -1.45 2.13
N ALA A 114 3.16 -2.57 2.31
CA ALA A 114 3.50 -3.49 1.23
C ALA A 114 3.25 -4.93 1.66
N ALA A 115 2.61 -5.72 0.80
CA ALA A 115 2.31 -7.11 1.05
C ALA A 115 3.26 -8.04 0.29
N ARG A 116 3.68 -9.15 0.90
CA ARG A 116 4.46 -10.21 0.23
C ARG A 116 3.96 -11.61 0.58
N SER A 117 4.08 -12.53 -0.38
CA SER A 117 3.81 -13.97 -0.20
C SER A 117 5.11 -14.76 0.00
N THR A 118 5.02 -15.95 0.60
CA THR A 118 6.11 -16.94 0.69
C THR A 118 6.14 -17.95 -0.44
N ALA A 119 5.12 -17.98 -1.31
CA ALA A 119 5.08 -18.93 -2.41
C ALA A 119 6.20 -18.64 -3.42
N THR A 120 7.21 -19.52 -3.46
CA THR A 120 8.08 -19.66 -4.64
C THR A 120 7.18 -19.99 -5.81
N HIS A 121 7.04 -19.04 -6.75
CA HIS A 121 6.22 -19.29 -7.93
C HIS A 121 6.83 -20.48 -8.69
N PRO A 122 6.05 -21.50 -9.11
CA PRO A 122 6.57 -22.48 -10.05
C PRO A 122 7.07 -21.76 -11.31
N PRO A 123 8.14 -22.25 -11.96
CA PRO A 123 8.94 -21.52 -12.96
C PRO A 123 8.22 -21.19 -14.29
N PHE A 124 6.89 -21.32 -14.35
CA PHE A 124 6.12 -21.16 -15.59
C PHE A 124 5.73 -19.71 -15.94
N LEU A 125 6.04 -18.72 -15.10
CA LEU A 125 5.74 -17.30 -15.38
C LEU A 125 6.99 -16.42 -15.54
N LEU A 126 8.08 -16.96 -16.11
CA LEU A 126 9.25 -16.13 -16.46
C LEU A 126 9.14 -15.55 -17.86
N ASN A 127 8.19 -14.63 -18.09
CA ASN A 127 8.30 -13.70 -19.21
C ASN A 127 8.91 -12.40 -18.71
N LYS A 128 10.21 -12.27 -19.02
CA LYS A 128 11.27 -11.25 -18.80
C LYS A 128 10.91 -9.74 -18.71
N LYS A 129 9.76 -9.32 -18.17
CA LYS A 129 9.45 -7.90 -17.88
C LYS A 129 9.20 -7.57 -16.40
N LEU A 130 9.32 -8.55 -15.49
CA LEU A 130 9.08 -8.39 -14.05
C LEU A 130 10.35 -8.43 -13.20
N TYR A 131 11.51 -8.04 -13.74
CA TYR A 131 12.74 -7.80 -12.96
C TYR A 131 12.79 -6.42 -12.28
N THR A 132 11.64 -5.77 -12.22
CA THR A 132 11.32 -4.74 -11.24
C THR A 132 9.83 -4.95 -11.00
N LYS A 133 9.44 -5.83 -10.06
CA LYS A 133 8.11 -5.70 -9.47
C LYS A 133 8.16 -4.35 -8.78
N HIS A 134 7.72 -3.32 -9.48
CA HIS A 134 7.48 -2.00 -8.93
C HIS A 134 6.81 -2.22 -7.58
N LEU A 135 7.46 -1.76 -6.53
CA LEU A 135 6.78 -1.41 -5.30
C LEU A 135 5.76 -0.33 -5.75
N GLU A 136 4.56 -0.73 -6.16
CA GLU A 136 3.51 0.22 -6.51
C GLU A 136 3.03 0.84 -5.19
N ILE A 137 3.77 1.86 -4.75
CA ILE A 137 3.38 2.77 -3.68
C ILE A 137 2.21 3.61 -4.24
N ARG A 138 0.98 3.14 -4.07
CA ARG A 138 -0.23 3.89 -4.48
C ARG A 138 -0.95 4.57 -3.31
N SER A 139 -0.19 5.06 -2.35
CA SER A 139 -0.74 5.76 -1.19
C SER A 139 0.20 6.86 -0.74
N VAL A 140 -0.01 8.06 -1.27
CA VAL A 140 0.62 9.27 -0.75
C VAL A 140 -0.23 9.75 0.42
N LEU A 141 0.02 9.25 1.63
CA LEU A 141 -0.63 9.78 2.82
C LEU A 141 0.08 11.04 3.30
N TRP A 142 -0.55 12.20 3.22
CA TRP A 142 -0.03 13.38 3.91
C TRP A 142 -0.64 13.45 5.31
N LEU A 143 0.17 13.23 6.35
CA LEU A 143 -0.11 13.75 7.68
C LEU A 143 0.32 15.23 7.73
N VAL A 144 -0.65 16.13 7.77
CA VAL A 144 -0.39 17.58 7.93
C VAL A 144 -0.86 17.99 9.32
N ASN A 145 0.04 18.52 10.14
CA ASN A 145 -0.32 19.27 11.35
C ASN A 145 -0.59 20.73 10.95
N HIS A 146 -1.75 21.27 11.33
CA HIS A 146 -2.13 22.66 11.05
C HIS A 146 -2.03 23.54 12.31
N SER A 147 -0.87 23.54 12.98
CA SER A 147 -0.59 24.52 14.06
C SER A 147 0.14 25.77 13.57
N SER A 148 0.62 25.82 12.31
CA SER A 148 1.51 26.90 11.86
C SER A 148 0.91 27.91 10.87
N TYR A 149 -0.38 27.80 10.51
CA TYR A 149 -1.04 28.70 9.55
C TYR A 149 -2.08 29.65 10.15
N VAL A 150 -2.23 29.69 11.48
CA VAL A 150 -3.08 30.69 12.17
C VAL A 150 -2.22 31.67 12.96
N THR A 151 -1.27 32.33 12.28
CA THR A 151 -0.72 33.63 12.67
C THR A 151 -0.17 34.33 11.43
N ALA A 152 -1.04 34.60 10.45
CA ALA A 152 -0.87 35.65 9.45
C ALA A 152 -2.18 35.77 8.64
N ILE A 153 -3.15 36.50 9.19
CA ILE A 153 -4.05 37.50 8.54
C ILE A 153 -4.65 38.29 9.69
#